data_AF-A0A9Q9W5U6-F1
#
_entry.id   AF-A0A9Q9W5U6-F1
#
_cell.length_a   1.000
_cell.length_b   1.000
_cell.length_c   1.000
_cell.angle_alpha   90.00
_cell.angle_beta   90.00
_cell.angle_gamma   90.00
#
_symmetry.space_group_name_H-M   'P 1'
#
loop_
_entity.id
_entity.type
_entity.pdbx_description
1 polymer ?
#
loop_
_entity_poly.entity_id
_entity_poly.type
_entity_poly.pdbx_seq_one_letter_code
_entity_poly.pdbx_strand_id
1 'polypeptide(L)'
;MDLQTNTVVDIQLVQSNEVGGRYHMEKEGLQRSLALLEARGVTLECIVTDRHPQIQKFLRERNIKQFYDVWRIEKGITRQLENICKLKDCEKLREWLGSIKNHIYWTAASSITGPERVAKWSSILNHVRDIHTHEDPNFPACLHPQKRSRDGNKWLVVPGLRHSTSWRKVMTNKRILKDVTKLSPHHQTSPFDSFHSVILRFAPKNVVFPFLGMLCRLYLAALHYNENVGRAQATTSTGRPLFKVNFPKGRKGQCTVKQVKTRPLTFKYLDDLQDLIFEHVFVDPAPYMDEVLKIPIPPDLCAEYERPDKEEVIMVSRLNQ
;
A
#
# COMPACT_ATOMS: atom_id res chain seq x y z
N MET A 1 -10.45 -1.08 -1.12
CA MET A 1 -10.16 -1.84 -2.35
C MET A 1 -10.34 -3.31 -2.02
N ASP A 2 -11.11 -4.02 -2.83
CA ASP A 2 -11.21 -5.48 -2.74
C ASP A 2 -9.95 -6.11 -3.34
N LEU A 3 -9.32 -7.02 -2.60
CA LEU A 3 -8.06 -7.64 -2.97
C LEU A 3 -8.23 -8.77 -4.01
N GLN A 4 -9.43 -9.36 -4.10
CA GLN A 4 -9.69 -10.44 -5.04
C GLN A 4 -9.88 -9.90 -6.46
N THR A 5 -10.73 -8.90 -6.60
CA THR A 5 -11.04 -8.27 -7.90
C THR A 5 -10.14 -7.09 -8.23
N ASN A 6 -9.35 -6.61 -7.26
CA ASN A 6 -8.56 -5.39 -7.36
C ASN A 6 -9.41 -4.13 -7.62
N THR A 7 -10.69 -4.13 -7.24
CA THR A 7 -11.60 -3.01 -7.47
C THR A 7 -11.67 -2.06 -6.27
N VAL A 8 -11.86 -0.78 -6.55
CA VAL A 8 -12.16 0.24 -5.55
C VAL A 8 -13.65 0.14 -5.23
N VAL A 9 -13.95 -0.34 -4.02
CA VAL A 9 -15.31 -0.54 -3.53
C VAL A 9 -15.87 0.72 -2.85
N ASP A 10 -14.99 1.49 -2.22
CA ASP A 10 -15.36 2.70 -1.48
C ASP A 10 -14.21 3.71 -1.45
N ILE A 11 -14.56 4.99 -1.39
CA ILE A 11 -13.65 6.12 -1.19
C ILE A 11 -14.26 7.06 -0.16
N GLN A 12 -13.46 7.41 0.85
CA GLN A 12 -13.83 8.39 1.87
C GLN A 12 -12.93 9.62 1.73
N LEU A 13 -13.55 10.78 1.51
CA LEU A 13 -12.90 12.08 1.62
C LEU A 13 -13.15 12.62 3.03
N VAL A 14 -12.08 12.87 3.77
CA VAL A 14 -12.11 13.44 5.12
C VAL A 14 -11.23 14.69 5.11
N GLN A 15 -11.68 15.75 5.75
CA GLN A 15 -10.94 17.00 5.96
C GLN A 15 -10.38 17.04 7.37
N SER A 16 -9.22 17.68 7.56
CA SER A 16 -8.53 17.65 8.85
C SER A 16 -9.29 18.33 9.98
N ASN A 17 -10.07 19.37 9.71
CA ASN A 17 -10.88 20.06 10.72
C ASN A 17 -12.08 19.22 11.19
N GLU A 18 -12.58 18.26 10.40
CA GLU A 18 -13.64 17.33 10.83
C GLU A 18 -13.22 16.47 12.03
N VAL A 19 -11.92 16.22 12.16
CA VAL A 19 -11.38 15.18 13.06
C VAL A 19 -10.26 15.69 13.97
N GLY A 20 -10.06 17.01 14.04
CA GLY A 20 -9.01 17.61 14.89
C GLY A 20 -7.58 17.32 14.41
N GLY A 21 -7.38 17.08 13.11
CA GLY A 21 -6.07 17.03 12.49
C GLY A 21 -5.81 15.81 11.60
N ARG A 22 -4.75 15.92 10.79
CA ARG A 22 -4.39 14.89 9.78
C ARG A 22 -4.13 13.50 10.35
N TYR A 23 -3.71 13.42 11.61
CA TYR A 23 -3.42 12.16 12.28
C TYR A 23 -4.67 11.28 12.49
N HIS A 24 -5.86 11.89 12.52
CA HIS A 24 -7.12 11.19 12.78
C HIS A 24 -7.90 10.84 11.50
N MET A 25 -7.57 11.47 10.37
CA MET A 25 -8.28 11.34 9.10
C MET A 25 -8.32 9.90 8.58
N GLU A 26 -7.21 9.15 8.69
CA GLU A 26 -7.13 7.78 8.19
C GLU A 26 -8.05 6.83 8.99
N LYS A 27 -8.12 7.03 10.32
CA LYS A 27 -9.01 6.24 11.18
C LYS A 27 -10.48 6.55 10.87
N GLU A 28 -10.82 7.82 10.73
CA GLU A 28 -12.18 8.25 10.40
C GLU A 28 -12.64 7.71 9.05
N GLY A 29 -11.80 7.83 8.02
CA GLY A 29 -12.09 7.26 6.70
C GLY A 29 -12.32 5.75 6.78
N LEU A 30 -11.49 5.02 7.53
CA LEU A 30 -11.69 3.59 7.76
C LEU A 30 -13.01 3.29 8.47
N GLN A 31 -13.39 4.08 9.48
CA GLN A 31 -14.65 3.91 10.20
C GLN A 31 -15.86 4.09 9.27
N ARG A 32 -15.86 5.15 8.46
CA ARG A 32 -16.92 5.41 7.48
C ARG A 32 -17.04 4.29 6.44
N SER A 33 -15.91 3.84 5.87
CA SER A 33 -15.90 2.72 4.93
C SER A 33 -16.46 1.44 5.54
N LEU A 34 -16.05 1.09 6.76
CA LEU A 34 -16.54 -0.13 7.41
C LEU A 34 -18.03 -0.06 7.73
N ALA A 35 -18.52 1.09 8.20
CA ALA A 35 -19.93 1.31 8.48
C ALA A 35 -20.77 1.19 7.19
N LEU A 36 -20.29 1.76 6.08
CA LEU A 36 -20.96 1.63 4.78
C LEU A 36 -21.02 0.18 4.32
N LEU A 37 -19.90 -0.55 4.38
CA LEU A 37 -19.85 -1.95 3.97
C LEU A 37 -20.79 -2.83 4.82
N GLU A 38 -20.80 -2.61 6.14
CA GLU A 38 -21.68 -3.30 7.08
C GLU A 38 -23.16 -3.01 6.80
N ALA A 39 -23.52 -1.73 6.58
CA ALA A 39 -24.88 -1.32 6.22
C ALA A 39 -25.36 -1.92 4.89
N ARG A 40 -24.43 -2.26 3.99
CA ARG A 40 -24.71 -2.94 2.71
C ARG A 40 -24.63 -4.47 2.80
N GLY A 41 -24.47 -5.04 4.00
CA GLY A 41 -24.41 -6.48 4.22
C GLY A 41 -23.11 -7.15 3.76
N VAL A 42 -22.04 -6.38 3.55
CA VAL A 42 -20.75 -6.92 3.14
C VAL A 42 -20.02 -7.49 4.35
N THR A 43 -19.72 -8.79 4.30
CA THR A 43 -18.95 -9.47 5.36
C THR A 43 -17.46 -9.31 5.12
N LEU A 44 -16.75 -8.66 6.04
CA LEU A 44 -15.31 -8.45 5.97
C LEU A 44 -14.54 -9.63 6.57
N GLU A 45 -13.83 -10.41 5.75
CA GLU A 45 -12.97 -11.50 6.24
C GLU A 45 -11.68 -10.97 6.89
N CYS A 46 -10.98 -10.08 6.20
CA CYS A 46 -9.78 -9.44 6.72
C CYS A 46 -9.52 -8.08 6.07
N ILE A 47 -8.71 -7.26 6.73
CA ILE A 47 -8.25 -5.99 6.20
C ILE A 47 -6.74 -5.90 6.27
N VAL A 48 -6.15 -5.21 5.29
CA VAL A 48 -4.72 -4.98 5.26
C VAL A 48 -4.40 -3.50 5.30
N THR A 49 -3.58 -3.11 6.26
CA THR A 49 -3.29 -1.70 6.56
C THR A 49 -1.82 -1.51 6.89
N ASP A 50 -1.41 -0.24 7.02
CA ASP A 50 -0.16 0.14 7.66
C ASP A 50 -0.21 -0.13 9.19
N ARG A 51 0.93 0.06 9.86
CA ARG A 51 1.11 -0.15 11.31
C ARG A 51 0.70 1.08 12.15
N HIS A 52 -0.43 1.72 11.81
CA HIS A 52 -0.89 2.89 12.55
C HIS A 52 -1.49 2.50 13.91
N PRO A 53 -0.99 2.98 15.06
CA PRO A 53 -1.42 2.52 16.38
C PRO A 53 -2.92 2.68 16.65
N GLN A 54 -3.54 3.78 16.18
CA GLN A 54 -4.97 4.01 16.36
C GLN A 54 -5.83 3.01 15.56
N ILE A 55 -5.40 2.68 14.34
CA ILE A 55 -6.09 1.71 13.48
C ILE A 55 -5.94 0.31 14.08
N GLN A 56 -4.74 -0.06 14.53
CA GLN A 56 -4.52 -1.33 15.20
C GLN A 56 -5.37 -1.48 16.46
N LYS A 57 -5.54 -0.41 17.26
CA LYS A 57 -6.40 -0.43 18.45
C LYS A 57 -7.86 -0.62 18.05
N PHE A 58 -8.35 0.20 17.13
CA PHE A 58 -9.71 0.16 16.64
C PHE A 58 -10.11 -1.20 16.04
N LEU A 59 -9.27 -1.79 15.18
CA LEU A 59 -9.54 -3.09 14.57
C LEU A 59 -9.53 -4.24 15.60
N ARG A 60 -8.69 -4.16 16.63
CA ARG A 60 -8.71 -5.13 17.74
C ARG A 60 -10.01 -5.05 18.54
N GLU A 61 -10.47 -3.84 18.84
CA GLU A 61 -11.72 -3.63 19.61
C GLU A 61 -12.95 -4.13 18.83
N ARG A 62 -12.94 -4.04 17.50
CA ARG A 62 -14.00 -4.61 16.63
C ARG A 62 -13.80 -6.09 16.27
N ASN A 63 -12.77 -6.76 16.80
CA ASN A 63 -12.41 -8.13 16.46
C ASN A 63 -12.22 -8.38 14.94
N ILE A 64 -11.70 -7.39 14.22
CA ILE A 64 -11.46 -7.50 12.77
C ILE A 64 -10.05 -8.05 12.54
N LYS A 65 -9.95 -9.10 11.71
CA LYS A 65 -8.68 -9.72 11.33
C LYS A 65 -7.85 -8.76 10.48
N GLN A 66 -6.72 -8.31 11.04
CA GLN A 66 -5.82 -7.37 10.41
C GLN A 66 -4.51 -8.04 9.96
N PHE A 67 -4.12 -7.81 8.71
CA PHE A 67 -2.77 -8.07 8.21
C PHE A 67 -2.03 -6.77 7.88
N TYR A 68 -0.72 -6.87 7.67
CA TYR A 68 0.15 -5.78 7.27
C TYR A 68 0.65 -5.95 5.84
N ASP A 69 0.79 -4.80 5.17
CA ASP A 69 1.47 -4.73 3.88
C ASP A 69 2.93 -5.20 4.03
N VAL A 70 3.25 -6.29 3.33
CA VAL A 70 4.57 -6.92 3.31
C VAL A 70 5.64 -5.94 2.86
N TRP A 71 5.35 -5.08 1.87
CA TRP A 71 6.31 -4.12 1.34
C TRP A 71 6.76 -3.10 2.39
N ARG A 72 5.85 -2.66 3.26
CA ARG A 72 6.17 -1.70 4.32
C ARG A 72 7.12 -2.29 5.35
N ILE A 73 6.91 -3.56 5.70
CA ILE A 73 7.78 -4.30 6.62
C ILE A 73 9.14 -4.57 5.97
N GLU A 74 9.14 -5.10 4.74
CA GLU A 74 10.34 -5.35 3.94
C GLU A 74 11.20 -4.10 3.82
N LYS A 75 10.61 -2.97 3.39
CA LYS A 75 11.30 -1.70 3.24
C LYS A 75 11.93 -1.23 4.54
N GLY A 76 11.24 -1.43 5.67
CA GLY A 76 11.75 -1.10 7.01
C GLY A 76 12.98 -1.93 7.38
N ILE A 77 12.92 -3.24 7.17
CA ILE A 77 14.02 -4.18 7.43
C ILE A 77 15.19 -3.89 6.50
N THR A 78 14.93 -3.78 5.19
CA THR A 78 15.93 -3.44 4.18
C THR A 78 16.68 -2.16 4.52
N ARG A 79 15.99 -1.11 4.96
CA ARG A 79 16.64 0.14 5.38
C ARG A 79 17.61 -0.07 6.56
N GLN A 80 17.23 -0.90 7.53
CA GLN A 80 18.11 -1.24 8.65
C GLN A 80 19.32 -2.06 8.20
N LEU A 81 19.10 -3.05 7.34
CA LEU A 81 20.18 -3.88 6.79
C LEU A 81 21.12 -3.09 5.87
N GLU A 82 20.60 -2.17 5.06
CA GLU A 82 21.40 -1.26 4.22
C GLU A 82 22.33 -0.38 5.08
N ASN A 83 21.87 0.07 6.25
CA ASN A 83 22.72 0.81 7.18
C ASN A 83 23.82 -0.07 7.78
N ILE A 84 23.53 -1.34 8.09
CA ILE A 84 24.56 -2.31 8.52
C ILE A 84 25.55 -2.56 7.38
N CYS A 85 25.08 -2.63 6.14
CA CYS A 85 25.90 -2.87 4.95
C CYS A 85 26.88 -1.73 4.61
N LYS A 86 26.76 -0.57 5.27
CA LYS A 86 27.72 0.55 5.14
C LYS A 86 28.93 0.41 6.06
N LEU A 87 28.86 -0.47 7.06
CA LEU A 87 29.99 -0.77 7.92
C LEU A 87 31.03 -1.59 7.13
N LYS A 88 32.31 -1.55 7.55
CA LYS A 88 33.37 -2.38 6.96
C LYS A 88 33.02 -3.87 7.06
N ASP A 89 33.51 -4.69 6.14
CA ASP A 89 33.37 -6.16 6.16
C ASP A 89 31.92 -6.69 6.10
N CYS A 90 31.05 -5.99 5.36
CA CYS A 90 29.63 -6.31 5.18
C CYS A 90 29.25 -6.67 3.72
N GLU A 91 30.21 -6.86 2.84
CA GLU A 91 30.00 -7.10 1.40
C GLU A 91 29.11 -8.33 1.19
N LYS A 92 29.39 -9.43 1.90
CA LYS A 92 28.58 -10.65 1.83
C LYS A 92 27.12 -10.44 2.25
N LEU A 93 26.87 -9.62 3.28
CA LEU A 93 25.48 -9.32 3.68
C LEU A 93 24.75 -8.59 2.56
N ARG A 94 25.45 -7.70 1.83
CA ARG A 94 24.89 -6.96 0.70
C ARG A 94 24.46 -7.89 -0.44
N GLU A 95 25.24 -8.93 -0.73
CA GLU A 95 24.90 -9.96 -1.72
C GLU A 95 23.63 -10.72 -1.34
N TRP A 96 23.42 -10.97 -0.05
CA TRP A 96 22.24 -11.68 0.47
C TRP A 96 20.99 -10.79 0.60
N LEU A 97 21.08 -9.46 0.49
CA LEU A 97 19.92 -8.57 0.63
C LEU A 97 18.78 -8.93 -0.33
N GLY A 98 19.10 -9.29 -1.57
CA GLY A 98 18.10 -9.71 -2.55
C GLY A 98 17.32 -10.95 -2.09
N SER A 99 18.04 -11.96 -1.59
CA SER A 99 17.46 -13.18 -1.05
C SER A 99 16.62 -12.92 0.21
N ILE A 100 17.08 -12.06 1.12
CA ILE A 100 16.34 -11.70 2.34
C ILE A 100 15.02 -11.00 1.98
N LYS A 101 15.05 -10.10 0.99
CA LYS A 101 13.84 -9.45 0.47
C LYS A 101 12.88 -10.47 -0.10
N ASN A 102 13.34 -11.39 -0.95
CA ASN A 102 12.47 -12.41 -1.51
C ASN A 102 11.91 -13.35 -0.43
N HIS A 103 12.71 -13.64 0.61
CA HIS A 103 12.33 -14.51 1.71
C HIS A 103 11.14 -13.97 2.53
N ILE A 104 11.03 -12.65 2.76
CA ILE A 104 9.87 -12.11 3.49
C ILE A 104 8.58 -12.23 2.67
N TYR A 105 8.65 -12.02 1.36
CA TYR A 105 7.51 -12.20 0.46
C TYR A 105 7.11 -13.67 0.37
N TRP A 106 8.09 -14.58 0.25
CA TRP A 106 7.83 -16.01 0.28
C TRP A 106 7.25 -16.47 1.62
N THR A 107 7.77 -15.95 2.74
CA THR A 107 7.23 -16.22 4.07
C THR A 107 5.77 -15.80 4.15
N ALA A 108 5.44 -14.61 3.68
CA ALA A 108 4.07 -14.11 3.69
C ALA A 108 3.14 -14.98 2.83
N ALA A 109 3.53 -15.27 1.58
CA ALA A 109 2.71 -15.97 0.60
C ALA A 109 2.57 -17.48 0.87
N SER A 110 3.56 -18.11 1.51
CA SER A 110 3.57 -19.56 1.73
C SER A 110 3.05 -20.00 3.10
N SER A 111 2.70 -19.05 4.00
CA SER A 111 2.31 -19.37 5.38
C SER A 111 0.83 -19.15 5.62
N ILE A 112 0.24 -20.02 6.44
CA ILE A 112 -1.17 -19.92 6.84
C ILE A 112 -1.26 -19.23 8.20
N THR A 113 -0.43 -19.63 9.17
CA THR A 113 -0.53 -19.16 10.56
C THR A 113 0.51 -18.11 10.93
N GLY A 114 0.26 -17.36 12.02
CA GLY A 114 1.23 -16.41 12.57
C GLY A 114 2.54 -17.06 13.04
N PRO A 115 2.49 -18.16 13.83
CA PRO A 115 3.68 -18.91 14.22
C PRO A 115 4.49 -19.43 13.03
N GLU A 116 3.83 -19.98 12.02
CA GLU A 116 4.49 -20.47 10.80
C GLU A 116 5.23 -19.35 10.07
N ARG A 117 4.64 -18.14 9.95
CA ARG A 117 5.32 -16.96 9.38
C ARG A 117 6.59 -16.62 10.15
N VAL A 118 6.55 -16.68 11.49
CA VAL A 118 7.71 -16.37 12.34
C VAL A 118 8.78 -17.44 12.20
N ALA A 119 8.41 -18.72 12.16
CA ALA A 119 9.33 -19.84 11.98
C ALA A 119 10.03 -19.77 10.62
N LYS A 120 9.26 -19.58 9.54
CA LYS A 120 9.79 -19.38 8.19
C LYS A 120 10.65 -18.13 8.08
N TRP A 121 10.24 -17.00 8.65
CA TRP A 121 11.08 -15.79 8.65
C TRP A 121 12.41 -16.03 9.38
N SER A 122 12.36 -16.66 10.56
CA SER A 122 13.53 -16.88 11.41
C SER A 122 14.51 -17.89 10.81
N SER A 123 14.01 -18.83 9.99
CA SER A 123 14.83 -19.86 9.34
C SER A 123 15.90 -19.28 8.40
N ILE A 124 15.73 -18.04 7.91
CA ILE A 124 16.76 -17.35 7.12
C ILE A 124 18.08 -17.22 7.87
N LEU A 125 18.06 -17.17 9.21
CA LEU A 125 19.27 -17.14 10.04
C LEU A 125 20.13 -18.40 9.89
N ASN A 126 19.48 -19.53 9.63
CA ASN A 126 20.09 -20.82 9.41
C ASN A 126 20.38 -21.04 7.92
N HIS A 127 19.44 -20.67 7.06
CA HIS A 127 19.54 -20.86 5.60
C HIS A 127 20.78 -20.17 5.03
N VAL A 128 21.09 -18.94 5.44
CA VAL A 128 22.28 -18.21 4.94
C VAL A 128 23.60 -18.88 5.36
N ARG A 129 23.58 -19.84 6.30
CA ARG A 129 24.72 -20.63 6.76
C ARG A 129 24.69 -22.07 6.23
N ASP A 130 23.86 -22.36 5.25
CA ASP A 130 23.62 -23.72 4.74
C ASP A 130 22.99 -24.69 5.75
N ILE A 131 22.32 -24.18 6.78
CA ILE A 131 21.58 -24.99 7.75
C ILE A 131 20.11 -25.01 7.33
N HIS A 132 19.66 -26.18 6.85
CA HIS A 132 18.32 -26.36 6.29
C HIS A 132 17.36 -27.13 7.21
N THR A 133 17.82 -27.53 8.39
CA THR A 133 17.03 -28.13 9.46
C THR A 133 16.89 -27.14 10.62
N HIS A 134 15.73 -27.13 11.25
CA HIS A 134 15.35 -26.15 12.26
C HIS A 134 14.68 -26.85 13.45
N GLU A 135 14.88 -26.29 14.64
CA GLU A 135 14.26 -26.79 15.87
C GLU A 135 12.76 -26.45 15.98
N ASP A 136 12.31 -25.41 15.25
CA ASP A 136 10.92 -24.95 15.32
C ASP A 136 9.98 -25.94 14.60
N PRO A 137 9.01 -26.55 15.30
CA PRO A 137 8.11 -27.53 14.71
C PRO A 137 7.17 -26.93 13.66
N ASN A 138 6.96 -25.60 13.66
CA ASN A 138 6.14 -24.94 12.64
C ASN A 138 6.87 -24.85 11.29
N PHE A 139 8.19 -25.02 11.27
CA PHE A 139 8.98 -25.06 10.04
C PHE A 139 10.28 -25.86 10.25
N PRO A 140 10.22 -27.20 10.30
CA PRO A 140 11.34 -28.04 10.72
C PRO A 140 12.45 -28.17 9.66
N ALA A 141 12.14 -27.93 8.38
CA ALA A 141 13.11 -27.99 7.30
C ALA A 141 12.76 -27.09 6.11
N CYS A 142 13.77 -26.68 5.33
CA CYS A 142 13.59 -25.91 4.11
C CYS A 142 12.85 -26.69 3.01
N LEU A 143 11.96 -26.01 2.26
CA LEU A 143 11.08 -26.63 1.25
C LEU A 143 11.74 -26.80 -0.13
N HIS A 144 13.06 -27.02 -0.16
CA HIS A 144 13.77 -27.27 -1.40
C HIS A 144 14.85 -28.34 -1.18
N PRO A 145 15.22 -29.07 -2.24
CA PRO A 145 16.38 -29.96 -2.18
C PRO A 145 17.63 -29.18 -1.76
N GLN A 146 18.48 -29.78 -0.94
CA GLN A 146 19.74 -29.16 -0.55
C GLN A 146 20.65 -29.09 -1.78
N LYS A 147 20.83 -27.87 -2.32
CA LYS A 147 21.73 -27.64 -3.44
C LYS A 147 23.17 -27.68 -2.93
N ARG A 148 23.88 -28.78 -3.21
CA ARG A 148 25.34 -28.86 -3.00
C ARG A 148 26.01 -27.78 -3.85
N SER A 149 26.56 -26.77 -3.21
CA SER A 149 27.43 -25.81 -3.87
C SER A 149 28.87 -26.18 -3.64
N ARG A 150 29.66 -26.10 -4.71
CA ARG A 150 31.12 -26.28 -4.64
C ARG A 150 31.81 -25.02 -4.10
N ASP A 151 31.14 -23.88 -4.15
CA ASP A 151 31.62 -22.63 -3.57
C ASP A 151 31.13 -22.51 -2.12
N GLY A 152 32.05 -22.62 -1.17
CA GLY A 152 31.82 -22.41 0.26
C GLY A 152 31.84 -20.93 0.67
N ASN A 153 32.31 -20.03 -0.19
CA ASN A 153 32.46 -18.61 0.11
C ASN A 153 31.13 -17.84 0.01
N LYS A 154 30.13 -18.42 -0.70
CA LYS A 154 28.79 -17.85 -0.90
C LYS A 154 27.96 -17.72 0.37
N TRP A 155 28.24 -18.52 1.39
CA TRP A 155 27.45 -18.55 2.61
C TRP A 155 27.85 -17.41 3.53
N LEU A 156 26.89 -16.89 4.29
CA LEU A 156 27.12 -15.89 5.33
C LEU A 156 27.68 -16.56 6.59
N VAL A 157 28.79 -17.28 6.42
CA VAL A 157 29.60 -17.85 7.51
C VAL A 157 30.65 -16.82 7.85
N VAL A 158 30.41 -16.08 8.92
CA VAL A 158 31.41 -15.15 9.47
C VAL A 158 31.49 -15.38 10.97
N PRO A 159 32.44 -16.19 11.45
CA PRO A 159 32.74 -16.28 12.87
C PRO A 159 33.29 -14.94 13.36
N GLY A 160 32.78 -14.41 14.48
CA GLY A 160 33.43 -13.36 15.26
C GLY A 160 33.24 -11.90 14.86
N LEU A 161 32.58 -11.56 13.75
CA LEU A 161 32.41 -10.16 13.33
C LEU A 161 31.14 -9.51 13.90
N ARG A 162 31.26 -8.24 14.35
CA ARG A 162 30.17 -7.40 14.91
C ARG A 162 28.90 -7.37 14.03
N HIS A 163 29.04 -7.61 12.74
CA HIS A 163 27.95 -7.69 11.78
C HIS A 163 27.03 -8.89 12.03
N SER A 164 27.57 -10.08 12.39
CA SER A 164 26.77 -11.30 12.63
C SER A 164 25.73 -11.08 13.72
N THR A 165 26.13 -10.37 14.78
CA THR A 165 25.29 -9.99 15.91
C THR A 165 24.32 -8.88 15.52
N SER A 166 24.75 -7.90 14.72
CA SER A 166 23.94 -6.74 14.36
C SER A 166 22.80 -7.08 13.41
N TRP A 167 23.05 -7.87 12.37
CA TRP A 167 21.96 -8.30 11.46
C TRP A 167 21.03 -9.29 12.17
N ARG A 168 21.56 -10.22 12.99
CA ARG A 168 20.73 -11.12 13.78
C ARG A 168 19.78 -10.34 14.71
N LYS A 169 20.27 -9.29 15.38
CA LYS A 169 19.42 -8.38 16.19
C LYS A 169 18.28 -7.74 15.40
N VAL A 170 18.49 -7.40 14.12
CA VAL A 170 17.42 -6.90 13.24
C VAL A 170 16.40 -8.00 12.98
N MET A 171 16.86 -9.18 12.54
CA MET A 171 15.98 -10.29 12.17
C MET A 171 15.17 -10.83 13.34
N THR A 172 15.75 -10.87 14.54
CA THR A 172 15.11 -11.39 15.77
C THR A 172 14.47 -10.30 16.63
N ASN A 173 14.32 -9.08 16.10
CA ASN A 173 13.71 -8.00 16.87
C ASN A 173 12.26 -8.36 17.22
N LYS A 174 11.92 -8.34 18.52
CA LYS A 174 10.58 -8.73 19.01
C LYS A 174 9.43 -7.98 18.32
N ARG A 175 9.63 -6.71 17.97
CA ARG A 175 8.62 -5.91 17.24
C ARG A 175 8.49 -6.39 15.79
N ILE A 176 9.61 -6.66 15.12
CA ILE A 176 9.60 -7.22 13.76
C ILE A 176 8.93 -8.60 13.77
N LEU A 177 9.28 -9.49 14.69
CA LEU A 177 8.66 -10.82 14.77
C LEU A 177 7.15 -10.71 15.02
N LYS A 178 6.71 -9.80 15.90
CA LYS A 178 5.28 -9.52 16.09
C LYS A 178 4.61 -9.03 14.80
N ASP A 179 5.28 -8.19 14.02
CA ASP A 179 4.74 -7.73 12.73
C ASP A 179 4.75 -8.85 11.67
N VAL A 180 5.76 -9.72 11.69
CA VAL A 180 5.88 -10.89 10.82
C VAL A 180 4.70 -11.85 11.00
N THR A 181 4.19 -12.00 12.24
CA THR A 181 2.98 -12.82 12.48
C THR A 181 1.76 -12.37 11.67
N LYS A 182 1.73 -11.09 11.25
CA LYS A 182 0.62 -10.45 10.56
C LYS A 182 0.92 -10.14 9.10
N LEU A 183 1.96 -10.69 8.49
CA LEU A 183 2.22 -10.45 7.06
C LEU A 183 1.04 -10.94 6.23
N SER A 184 0.54 -10.07 5.34
CA SER A 184 -0.55 -10.43 4.44
C SER A 184 -0.13 -11.57 3.51
N PRO A 185 -0.91 -12.66 3.42
CA PRO A 185 -0.68 -13.70 2.42
C PRO A 185 -1.03 -13.23 1.00
N HIS A 186 -1.84 -12.18 0.87
CA HIS A 186 -2.27 -11.64 -0.40
C HIS A 186 -1.23 -10.62 -0.92
N HIS A 187 -0.80 -10.77 -2.17
CA HIS A 187 0.13 -9.84 -2.81
C HIS A 187 -0.59 -8.53 -3.15
N GLN A 188 -0.12 -7.38 -2.64
CA GLN A 188 -0.98 -6.19 -2.51
C GLN A 188 -0.51 -4.89 -3.16
N THR A 189 0.80 -4.64 -3.25
CA THR A 189 1.26 -3.26 -3.48
C THR A 189 0.97 -2.75 -4.89
N SER A 190 0.99 -3.61 -5.90
CA SER A 190 0.86 -3.18 -7.30
C SER A 190 -0.50 -2.52 -7.63
N PRO A 191 -1.67 -3.08 -7.25
CA PRO A 191 -2.98 -2.48 -7.48
C PRO A 191 -3.17 -1.13 -6.76
N PHE A 192 -2.84 -1.07 -5.47
CA PHE A 192 -3.01 0.14 -4.67
C PHE A 192 -2.14 1.31 -5.19
N ASP A 193 -0.87 1.06 -5.48
CA ASP A 193 0.03 2.07 -6.07
C ASP A 193 -0.45 2.50 -7.47
N SER A 194 -1.02 1.56 -8.23
CA SER A 194 -1.59 1.86 -9.55
C SER A 194 -2.83 2.76 -9.43
N PHE A 195 -3.71 2.52 -8.46
CA PHE A 195 -4.86 3.38 -8.20
C PHE A 195 -4.43 4.77 -7.71
N HIS A 196 -3.45 4.85 -6.80
CA HIS A 196 -2.91 6.14 -6.37
C HIS A 196 -2.36 6.96 -7.55
N SER A 197 -1.73 6.28 -8.52
CA SER A 197 -1.26 6.93 -9.75
C SER A 197 -2.40 7.45 -10.63
N VAL A 198 -3.58 6.82 -10.60
CA VAL A 198 -4.79 7.31 -11.29
C VAL A 198 -5.35 8.53 -10.56
N ILE A 199 -5.46 8.50 -9.23
CA ILE A 199 -5.90 9.65 -8.43
C ILE A 199 -5.10 10.90 -8.79
N LEU A 200 -3.76 10.79 -8.90
CA LEU A 200 -2.91 11.93 -9.23
C LEU A 200 -3.16 12.55 -10.62
N ARG A 201 -3.83 11.82 -11.54
CA ARG A 201 -4.23 12.36 -12.84
C ARG A 201 -5.55 13.13 -12.76
N PHE A 202 -6.48 12.65 -11.95
CA PHE A 202 -7.81 13.27 -11.79
C PHE A 202 -7.81 14.41 -10.76
N ALA A 203 -6.99 14.29 -9.71
CA ALA A 203 -6.81 15.27 -8.65
C ALA A 203 -5.31 15.50 -8.38
N PRO A 204 -4.63 16.29 -9.23
CA PRO A 204 -3.22 16.64 -9.03
C PRO A 204 -3.00 17.41 -7.72
N LYS A 205 -1.89 17.13 -7.02
CA LYS A 205 -1.59 17.74 -5.71
C LYS A 205 -1.29 19.24 -5.76
N ASN A 206 -0.99 19.78 -6.93
CA ASN A 206 -0.66 21.19 -7.14
C ASN A 206 -1.89 22.05 -7.53
N VAL A 207 -3.09 21.46 -7.52
CA VAL A 207 -4.33 22.16 -7.81
C VAL A 207 -5.24 22.06 -6.58
N VAL A 208 -5.83 23.19 -6.19
CA VAL A 208 -6.80 23.24 -5.09
C VAL A 208 -8.19 22.97 -5.66
N PHE A 209 -8.92 22.06 -5.02
CA PHE A 209 -10.29 21.73 -5.39
C PHE A 209 -11.21 22.02 -4.20
N PRO A 210 -12.41 22.59 -4.42
CA PRO A 210 -13.48 22.57 -3.43
C PRO A 210 -13.80 21.13 -3.01
N PHE A 211 -14.36 20.94 -1.82
CA PHE A 211 -14.65 19.61 -1.26
C PHE A 211 -15.42 18.71 -2.24
N LEU A 212 -16.55 19.17 -2.77
CA LEU A 212 -17.33 18.42 -3.77
C LEU A 212 -16.54 18.15 -5.05
N GLY A 213 -15.75 19.13 -5.51
CA GLY A 213 -14.91 18.97 -6.70
C GLY A 213 -13.84 17.88 -6.51
N MET A 214 -13.24 17.80 -5.32
CA MET A 214 -12.30 16.73 -4.96
C MET A 214 -13.02 15.37 -4.90
N LEU A 215 -14.18 15.31 -4.25
CA LEU A 215 -14.96 14.08 -4.12
C LEU A 215 -15.37 13.51 -5.49
N CYS A 216 -15.92 14.33 -6.38
CA CYS A 216 -16.29 13.92 -7.74
C CYS A 216 -15.09 13.39 -8.53
N ARG A 217 -13.93 14.06 -8.43
CA ARG A 217 -12.69 13.61 -9.09
C ARG A 217 -12.19 12.27 -8.56
N LEU A 218 -12.33 12.02 -7.26
CA LEU A 218 -11.99 10.74 -6.67
C LEU A 218 -12.94 9.63 -7.16
N TYR A 219 -14.24 9.89 -7.26
CA TYR A 219 -15.19 8.94 -7.84
C TYR A 219 -14.89 8.64 -9.31
N LEU A 220 -14.62 9.66 -10.13
CA LEU A 220 -14.20 9.46 -11.52
C LEU A 220 -12.90 8.65 -11.63
N ALA A 221 -11.94 8.88 -10.72
CA ALA A 221 -10.72 8.09 -10.65
C ALA A 221 -11.00 6.61 -10.33
N ALA A 222 -11.93 6.32 -9.41
CA ALA A 222 -12.34 4.95 -9.09
C ALA A 222 -13.06 4.27 -10.24
N LEU A 223 -14.02 4.93 -10.87
CA LEU A 223 -14.73 4.41 -12.05
C LEU A 223 -13.75 4.07 -13.17
N HIS A 224 -12.88 5.03 -13.51
CA HIS A 224 -11.84 4.84 -14.52
C HIS A 224 -10.91 3.66 -14.19
N TYR A 225 -10.47 3.56 -12.93
CA TYR A 225 -9.59 2.49 -12.49
C TYR A 225 -10.28 1.13 -12.51
N ASN A 226 -11.51 1.03 -11.99
CA ASN A 226 -12.29 -0.21 -11.94
C ASN A 226 -12.58 -0.76 -13.33
N GLU A 227 -12.92 0.09 -14.28
CA GLU A 227 -13.14 -0.34 -15.67
C GLU A 227 -11.84 -0.91 -16.29
N ASN A 228 -10.69 -0.32 -15.95
CA ASN A 228 -9.42 -0.62 -16.61
C ASN A 228 -8.50 -1.58 -15.82
N VAL A 229 -8.88 -2.02 -14.61
CA VAL A 229 -8.06 -2.89 -13.77
C VAL A 229 -8.02 -4.33 -14.29
N GLY A 230 -9.14 -4.83 -14.83
CA GLY A 230 -9.29 -6.20 -15.34
C GLY A 230 -8.65 -6.48 -16.71
N ARG A 231 -8.04 -5.47 -17.35
CA ARG A 231 -7.47 -5.63 -18.70
C ARG A 231 -6.39 -6.69 -18.77
N ALA A 232 -6.49 -7.55 -19.78
CA ALA A 232 -5.54 -8.61 -20.08
C ALA A 232 -4.14 -8.06 -20.38
N GLN A 233 -3.13 -8.92 -20.23
CA GLN A 233 -1.77 -8.61 -20.66
C GLN A 233 -1.71 -8.58 -22.19
N ALA A 234 -1.08 -7.54 -22.74
CA ALA A 234 -0.85 -7.41 -24.17
C ALA A 234 0.16 -8.47 -24.64
N THR A 235 -0.03 -8.97 -25.86
CA THR A 235 0.85 -9.95 -26.50
C THR A 235 1.44 -9.40 -27.79
N THR A 236 2.59 -9.94 -28.22
CA THR A 236 3.12 -9.73 -29.57
C THR A 236 2.22 -10.40 -30.61
N SER A 237 2.44 -10.11 -31.91
CA SER A 237 1.80 -10.85 -33.01
C SER A 237 2.02 -12.37 -32.94
N THR A 238 3.09 -12.81 -32.29
CA THR A 238 3.42 -14.23 -32.07
C THR A 238 2.89 -14.77 -30.73
N GLY A 239 1.99 -14.07 -30.05
CA GLY A 239 1.37 -14.50 -28.78
C GLY A 239 2.25 -14.39 -27.53
N ARG A 240 3.43 -13.75 -27.59
CA ARG A 240 4.31 -13.64 -26.42
C ARG A 240 3.88 -12.49 -25.50
N PRO A 241 3.83 -12.67 -24.17
CA PRO A 241 3.43 -11.62 -23.24
C PRO A 241 4.39 -10.44 -23.26
N LEU A 242 3.84 -9.23 -23.38
CA LEU A 242 4.60 -7.98 -23.40
C LEU A 242 4.87 -7.47 -21.99
N PHE A 243 6.10 -7.03 -21.79
CA PHE A 243 6.57 -6.44 -20.56
C PHE A 243 7.30 -5.13 -20.81
N LYS A 244 7.20 -4.20 -19.85
CA LYS A 244 7.96 -2.95 -19.83
C LYS A 244 8.92 -2.97 -18.64
N VAL A 245 10.18 -2.66 -18.92
CA VAL A 245 11.18 -2.42 -17.87
C VAL A 245 10.91 -1.07 -17.24
N ASN A 246 10.84 -1.05 -15.92
CA ASN A 246 10.65 0.14 -15.12
C ASN A 246 11.85 0.33 -14.19
N PHE A 247 12.21 1.58 -13.92
CA PHE A 247 13.29 1.95 -12.99
C PHE A 247 12.71 2.81 -11.86
N PRO A 248 12.12 2.18 -10.83
CA PRO A 248 11.56 2.93 -9.72
C PRO A 248 12.66 3.72 -9.01
N LYS A 249 12.47 5.04 -8.81
CA LYS A 249 13.41 5.92 -8.09
C LYS A 249 13.85 5.33 -6.74
N GLY A 250 12.92 4.69 -6.03
CA GLY A 250 13.17 4.07 -4.72
C GLY A 250 14.08 2.84 -4.75
N ARG A 251 14.36 2.25 -5.92
CA ARG A 251 15.20 1.06 -6.08
C ARG A 251 16.63 1.36 -6.57
N LYS A 252 17.03 2.64 -6.62
CA LYS A 252 18.43 3.10 -6.85
C LYS A 252 19.15 2.34 -7.98
N GLY A 253 18.52 2.27 -9.16
CA GLY A 253 19.10 1.64 -10.35
C GLY A 253 18.71 0.19 -10.59
N GLN A 254 18.07 -0.50 -9.63
CA GLN A 254 17.50 -1.83 -9.89
C GLN A 254 16.20 -1.71 -10.73
N CYS A 255 16.10 -2.53 -11.77
CA CYS A 255 14.92 -2.56 -12.63
C CYS A 255 13.83 -3.49 -12.08
N THR A 256 12.59 -3.20 -12.46
CA THR A 256 11.45 -4.11 -12.28
C THR A 256 10.74 -4.29 -13.61
N VAL A 257 10.12 -5.45 -13.78
CA VAL A 257 9.36 -5.76 -14.98
C VAL A 257 7.87 -5.55 -14.67
N LYS A 258 7.17 -4.77 -15.50
CA LYS A 258 5.72 -4.56 -15.39
C LYS A 258 5.02 -5.11 -16.63
N GLN A 259 3.92 -5.83 -16.42
CA GLN A 259 3.07 -6.29 -17.52
C GLN A 259 2.51 -5.09 -18.28
N VAL A 260 2.57 -5.14 -19.61
CA VAL A 260 1.89 -4.18 -20.47
C VAL A 260 0.46 -4.68 -20.66
N LYS A 261 -0.54 -3.85 -20.34
CA LYS A 261 -1.95 -4.21 -20.54
C LYS A 261 -2.42 -3.87 -21.96
N THR A 262 -3.42 -4.59 -22.46
CA THR A 262 -4.02 -4.37 -23.77
C THR A 262 -4.53 -2.93 -23.95
N ARG A 263 -4.51 -2.46 -25.20
CA ARG A 263 -5.08 -1.17 -25.64
C ARG A 263 -6.24 -1.44 -26.61
N PRO A 264 -7.19 -0.50 -26.77
CA PRO A 264 -7.29 0.81 -26.11
C PRO A 264 -7.68 0.73 -24.62
N LEU A 265 -7.55 1.85 -23.91
CA LEU A 265 -8.27 2.03 -22.64
C LEU A 265 -9.76 2.14 -22.98
N THR A 266 -10.62 1.62 -22.12
CA THR A 266 -12.07 1.81 -22.26
C THR A 266 -12.50 2.95 -21.33
N PHE A 267 -13.54 3.66 -21.77
CA PHE A 267 -14.12 4.82 -21.08
C PHE A 267 -15.65 4.72 -21.03
N LYS A 268 -16.19 3.50 -21.02
CA LYS A 268 -17.63 3.27 -21.07
C LYS A 268 -18.35 3.95 -19.90
N TYR A 269 -17.70 4.02 -18.74
CA TYR A 269 -18.22 4.76 -17.59
C TYR A 269 -18.54 6.24 -17.91
N LEU A 270 -17.90 6.85 -18.91
CA LEU A 270 -18.23 8.22 -19.34
C LEU A 270 -19.50 8.25 -20.17
N ASP A 271 -19.69 7.28 -21.05
CA ASP A 271 -20.91 7.15 -21.87
C ASP A 271 -22.10 6.90 -20.93
N ASP A 272 -21.98 5.92 -20.02
CA ASP A 272 -23.01 5.60 -19.02
C ASP A 272 -23.35 6.83 -18.12
N LEU A 273 -22.35 7.66 -17.78
CA LEU A 273 -22.57 8.90 -17.03
C LEU A 273 -23.23 9.99 -17.86
N GLN A 274 -22.88 10.13 -19.14
CA GLN A 274 -23.49 11.11 -20.04
C GLN A 274 -24.96 10.76 -20.28
N ASP A 275 -25.25 9.49 -20.56
CA ASP A 275 -26.63 8.99 -20.73
C ASP A 275 -27.43 9.27 -19.46
N LEU A 276 -26.90 8.94 -18.26
CA LEU A 276 -27.57 9.25 -16.99
C LEU A 276 -27.87 10.75 -16.84
N ILE A 277 -26.95 11.63 -17.23
CA ILE A 277 -27.12 13.08 -17.14
C ILE A 277 -28.22 13.55 -18.09
N PHE A 278 -28.18 13.14 -19.36
CA PHE A 278 -29.12 13.61 -20.39
C PHE A 278 -30.51 13.00 -20.26
N GLU A 279 -30.61 11.72 -19.90
CA GLU A 279 -31.88 11.01 -19.83
C GLU A 279 -32.61 11.20 -18.51
N HIS A 280 -31.89 11.48 -17.41
CA HIS A 280 -32.49 11.57 -16.08
C HIS A 280 -32.24 12.91 -15.40
N VAL A 281 -30.98 13.35 -15.25
CA VAL A 281 -30.66 14.56 -14.46
C VAL A 281 -31.20 15.84 -15.11
N PHE A 282 -31.12 15.97 -16.42
CA PHE A 282 -31.67 17.14 -17.12
C PHE A 282 -33.20 17.14 -17.18
N VAL A 283 -33.82 15.96 -17.17
CA VAL A 283 -35.28 15.82 -17.17
C VAL A 283 -35.87 16.22 -15.83
N ASP A 284 -35.28 15.73 -14.73
CA ASP A 284 -35.63 16.13 -13.38
C ASP A 284 -34.38 16.18 -12.48
N PRO A 285 -33.82 17.37 -12.24
CA PRO A 285 -32.62 17.52 -11.41
C PRO A 285 -32.92 17.43 -9.91
N ALA A 286 -34.17 17.58 -9.47
CA ALA A 286 -34.48 17.73 -8.05
C ALA A 286 -34.02 16.54 -7.18
N PRO A 287 -34.26 15.27 -7.57
CA PRO A 287 -33.80 14.12 -6.79
C PRO A 287 -32.28 14.07 -6.62
N TYR A 288 -31.53 14.46 -7.67
CA TYR A 288 -30.07 14.47 -7.64
C TYR A 288 -29.54 15.60 -6.77
N MET A 289 -30.16 16.78 -6.84
CA MET A 289 -29.81 17.91 -5.98
C MET A 289 -30.09 17.61 -4.51
N ASP A 290 -31.20 16.93 -4.21
CA ASP A 290 -31.53 16.50 -2.85
C ASP A 290 -30.47 15.55 -2.28
N GLU A 291 -29.94 14.62 -3.08
CA GLU A 291 -28.84 13.75 -2.66
C GLU A 291 -27.53 14.52 -2.46
N VAL A 292 -27.21 15.49 -3.33
CA VAL A 292 -26.02 16.34 -3.16
C VAL A 292 -26.10 17.16 -1.87
N LEU A 293 -27.29 17.67 -1.52
CA LEU A 293 -27.52 18.45 -0.30
C LEU A 293 -27.38 17.60 0.98
N LYS A 294 -27.53 16.28 0.90
CA LYS A 294 -27.29 15.35 2.03
C LYS A 294 -25.81 15.12 2.29
N ILE A 295 -24.90 15.49 1.38
CA ILE A 295 -23.46 15.31 1.57
C ILE A 295 -22.98 16.29 2.65
N PRO A 296 -22.41 15.80 3.78
CA PRO A 296 -21.87 16.69 4.80
C PRO A 296 -20.59 17.34 4.27
N ILE A 297 -20.66 18.64 3.95
CA ILE A 297 -19.51 19.43 3.51
C ILE A 297 -18.93 20.16 4.73
N PRO A 298 -17.69 19.85 5.14
CA PRO A 298 -17.04 20.60 6.22
C PRO A 298 -16.78 22.04 5.81
N PRO A 299 -16.74 22.99 6.76
CA PRO A 299 -16.32 24.35 6.46
C PRO A 299 -14.89 24.35 5.95
N ASP A 300 -14.53 25.36 5.14
CA ASP A 300 -13.16 25.53 4.68
C ASP A 300 -12.18 25.64 5.85
N LEU A 301 -10.95 25.14 5.68
CA LEU A 301 -9.91 25.24 6.72
C LEU A 301 -9.62 26.70 7.13
N CYS A 302 -9.88 27.67 6.24
CA CYS A 302 -9.68 29.07 6.55
C CYS A 302 -10.87 29.73 7.26
N ALA A 303 -11.97 29.02 7.48
CA ALA A 303 -13.14 29.56 8.16
C ALA A 303 -12.88 29.89 9.64
N GLU A 304 -11.86 29.27 10.24
CA GLU A 304 -11.44 29.52 11.62
C GLU A 304 -10.60 30.80 11.78
N TYR A 305 -10.13 31.41 10.68
CA TYR A 305 -9.33 32.62 10.72
C TYR A 305 -10.20 33.86 10.52
N GLU A 306 -9.92 34.92 11.28
CA GLU A 306 -10.46 36.25 11.01
C GLU A 306 -10.04 36.69 9.60
N ARG A 307 -11.03 37.16 8.83
CA ARG A 307 -10.80 37.70 7.49
C ARG A 307 -10.68 39.22 7.62
N PRO A 308 -9.46 39.78 7.53
CA PRO A 308 -9.28 41.22 7.57
C PRO A 308 -9.97 41.89 6.38
N ASP A 309 -10.27 43.19 6.51
CA ASP A 309 -10.89 43.93 5.43
C ASP A 309 -9.99 43.97 4.19
N LYS A 310 -10.61 43.84 3.01
CA LYS A 310 -9.88 43.75 1.75
C LYS A 310 -9.05 45.01 1.48
N GLU A 311 -9.57 46.19 1.79
CA GLU A 311 -8.86 47.45 1.57
C GLU A 311 -7.69 47.61 2.54
N GLU A 312 -7.86 47.19 3.80
CA GLU A 312 -6.77 47.16 4.79
C GLU A 312 -5.61 46.27 4.33
N VAL A 313 -5.90 45.06 3.83
CA VAL A 313 -4.87 44.14 3.32
C VAL A 313 -4.14 44.74 2.10
N ILE A 314 -4.86 45.42 1.20
CA ILE A 314 -4.26 46.06 0.02
C ILE A 314 -3.32 47.20 0.45
N MET A 315 -3.72 48.02 1.43
CA MET A 315 -2.87 49.11 1.93
C MET A 315 -1.60 48.58 2.60
N VAL A 316 -1.71 47.58 3.48
CA VAL A 316 -0.55 46.97 4.16
C VAL A 316 0.39 46.31 3.16
N SER A 317 -0.15 45.64 2.12
CA SER A 317 0.68 45.02 1.08
C SER A 317 1.46 46.02 0.23
N ARG A 318 0.93 47.24 0.01
CA ARG A 318 1.63 48.31 -0.72
C ARG A 318 2.74 48.97 0.08
N LEU A 319 2.63 48.95 1.41
CA LEU A 319 3.65 49.48 2.33
C LEU A 319 4.86 48.54 2.50
N ASN A 320 4.70 47.26 2.15
CA ASN A 320 5.73 46.22 2.28
C ASN A 320 6.48 45.90 0.96
N GLN A 321 6.26 46.69 -0.10
CA GLN A 321 7.01 46.64 -1.37
C GLN A 321 8.05 47.76 -1.44
#